data_AF-A0A6N2NLL7-F1
#
_entry.id   AF-A0A6N2NLL7-F1
#
_cell.length_a   1.000
_cell.length_b   1.000
_cell.length_c   1.000
_cell.angle_alpha   90.00
_cell.angle_beta   90.00
_cell.angle_gamma   90.00
#
_symmetry.space_group_name_H-M   'P 1'
#
loop_
_entity.id
_entity.type
_entity.pdbx_description
1 polymer ?
#
loop_
_entity_poly.entity_id
_entity_poly.type
_entity_poly.pdbx_seq_one_letter_code
_entity_poly.pdbx_strand_id
1 'polypeptide(L)'
;MNPHLKNSIHCLLRFRCFLDKCLLQALHTTVMTRSSMPGALYGAFEEFLSFLDGRAAVANNINMDKYCNLPGMISVREDKYKKETVLFSVNRRHLDYLSFKPERRQEQKVDKGGDQAVKETQSPKLLEVSEIYKPSIHVNPIFASVGADTGKLYSALEASDVVFKYIEKGNLVKPMSKSIVVLDPTLCDALFKGAIKKGSAYPTEIHKKDLGSTFVSRMQAHHIVTRGSESVVRKGSVRTIQILTERRQGNKKVTKLSGMETFLMDADALASELQKKFACSTSVTELPGKKGHEVLIQGGVIDDLGRHLVEQYGVPKRYIEILDKTKNKMQLSIFGEEYP
;
A
#
# COMPACT_ATOMS: atom_id res chain seq x y z
N MET A 1 21.10 -24.78 52.78
CA MET A 1 20.14 -24.27 51.78
C MET A 1 20.59 -24.69 50.39
N ASN A 2 19.73 -25.42 49.67
CA ASN A 2 20.05 -26.08 48.40
C ASN A 2 20.34 -25.04 47.27
N PRO A 3 21.49 -25.08 46.56
CA PRO A 3 21.89 -24.08 45.56
C PRO A 3 20.92 -23.96 44.38
N HIS A 4 20.22 -25.05 44.02
CA HIS A 4 19.15 -25.02 43.02
C HIS A 4 17.95 -24.15 43.43
N LEU A 5 17.65 -24.09 44.73
CA LEU A 5 16.53 -23.30 45.26
C LEU A 5 16.82 -21.79 45.22
N LYS A 6 18.07 -21.40 45.50
CA LYS A 6 18.52 -19.99 45.40
C LYS A 6 18.46 -19.46 43.97
N ASN A 7 18.88 -20.26 42.99
CA ASN A 7 18.82 -19.88 41.57
C ASN A 7 17.38 -19.73 41.07
N SER A 8 16.47 -20.61 41.51
CA SER A 8 15.04 -20.51 41.18
C SER A 8 14.38 -19.26 41.79
N ILE A 9 14.68 -18.93 43.06
CA ILE A 9 14.14 -17.74 43.73
C ILE A 9 14.66 -16.45 43.06
N HIS A 10 15.93 -16.41 42.69
CA HIS A 10 16.53 -15.26 42.01
C HIS A 10 15.98 -15.06 40.59
N CYS A 11 15.72 -16.15 39.86
CA CYS A 11 15.02 -16.09 38.57
C CYS A 11 13.58 -15.60 38.72
N LEU A 12 12.85 -16.06 39.73
CA LEU A 12 11.49 -15.60 40.02
C LEU A 12 11.46 -14.11 40.40
N LEU A 13 12.40 -13.63 41.21
CA LEU A 13 12.52 -12.21 41.57
C LEU A 13 12.83 -11.32 40.37
N ARG A 14 13.73 -11.76 39.47
CA ARG A 14 14.03 -11.03 38.22
C ARG A 14 12.84 -10.99 37.27
N PHE A 15 12.12 -12.10 37.14
CA PHE A 15 10.91 -12.16 36.34
C PHE A 15 9.83 -11.23 36.90
N ARG A 16 9.70 -11.17 38.23
CA ARG A 16 8.77 -10.27 38.93
C ARG A 16 9.06 -8.80 38.66
N CYS A 17 10.32 -8.38 38.83
CA CYS A 17 10.74 -7.00 38.58
C CYS A 17 10.56 -6.60 37.10
N PHE A 18 10.73 -7.54 36.17
CA PHE A 18 10.48 -7.31 34.76
C PHE A 18 8.99 -7.08 34.46
N LEU A 19 8.10 -7.90 35.04
CA LEU A 19 6.65 -7.73 34.93
C LEU A 19 6.19 -6.38 35.48
N ASP A 20 6.71 -5.97 36.64
CA ASP A 20 6.40 -4.68 37.28
C ASP A 20 6.79 -3.50 36.37
N LYS A 21 7.96 -3.55 35.70
CA LYS A 21 8.39 -2.52 34.74
C LYS A 21 7.51 -2.48 33.48
N CYS A 22 7.13 -3.62 32.93
CA CYS A 22 6.26 -3.69 31.75
C CYS A 22 4.87 -3.13 32.06
N LEU A 23 4.33 -3.46 33.24
CA LEU A 23 3.06 -2.92 33.71
C LEU A 23 3.11 -1.39 33.90
N LEU A 24 4.18 -0.87 34.52
CA LEU A 24 4.37 0.58 34.69
C LEU A 24 4.51 1.31 33.34
N GLN A 25 5.24 0.73 32.38
CA GLN A 25 5.34 1.25 31.02
C GLN A 25 3.96 1.33 30.36
N ALA A 26 3.18 0.25 30.39
CA ALA A 26 1.84 0.20 29.81
C ALA A 26 0.89 1.22 30.45
N LEU A 27 0.91 1.35 31.79
CA LEU A 27 0.07 2.31 32.53
C LEU A 27 0.41 3.78 32.22
N HIS A 28 1.64 4.08 31.82
CA HIS A 28 2.08 5.43 31.41
C HIS A 28 1.78 5.72 29.93
N THR A 29 1.79 4.73 29.05
CA THR A 29 1.62 4.93 27.60
C THR A 29 0.17 4.85 27.12
N THR A 30 -0.66 4.00 27.72
CA THR A 30 -2.01 3.70 27.19
C THR A 30 -3.16 4.40 27.91
N VAL A 31 -3.01 4.81 29.18
CA VAL A 31 -4.13 5.31 29.99
C VAL A 31 -4.14 6.84 30.11
N MET A 32 -4.53 7.52 29.03
CA MET A 32 -4.84 8.95 29.05
C MET A 32 -6.11 9.25 29.86
N THR A 33 -6.11 10.44 30.47
CA THR A 33 -7.05 11.01 31.44
C THR A 33 -8.56 10.69 31.26
N ARG A 34 -9.19 10.26 32.37
CA ARG A 34 -10.64 10.28 32.64
C ARG A 34 -11.55 9.54 31.62
N SER A 35 -11.69 8.23 31.80
CA SER A 35 -13.00 7.56 31.74
C SER A 35 -12.88 6.13 32.24
N SER A 36 -13.77 5.75 33.16
CA SER A 36 -13.99 4.35 33.54
C SER A 36 -14.50 3.58 32.34
N MET A 37 -13.62 2.87 31.63
CA MET A 37 -13.99 1.98 30.52
C MET A 37 -13.14 0.70 30.60
N PRO A 38 -13.75 -0.49 30.75
CA PRO A 38 -13.05 -1.78 30.80
C PRO A 38 -12.16 -2.07 29.57
N GLY A 39 -12.43 -1.44 28.41
CA GLY A 39 -11.73 -1.69 27.15
C GLY A 39 -10.31 -1.14 27.05
N ALA A 40 -10.01 0.00 27.69
CA ALA A 40 -8.66 0.59 27.65
C ALA A 40 -7.64 -0.24 28.44
N LEU A 41 -8.12 -0.99 29.44
CA LEU A 41 -7.34 -1.90 30.25
C LEU A 41 -7.04 -3.22 29.53
N TYR A 42 -7.96 -3.67 28.69
CA TYR A 42 -7.75 -4.81 27.80
C TYR A 42 -6.66 -4.52 26.76
N GLY A 43 -6.60 -3.29 26.22
CA GLY A 43 -5.53 -2.86 25.31
C GLY A 43 -4.15 -2.82 25.98
N ALA A 44 -4.07 -2.34 27.22
CA ALA A 44 -2.84 -2.40 28.01
C ALA A 44 -2.40 -3.85 28.31
N PHE A 45 -3.37 -4.76 28.44
CA PHE A 45 -3.14 -6.19 28.68
C PHE A 45 -2.65 -6.90 27.40
N GLU A 46 -3.23 -6.60 26.23
CA GLU A 46 -2.73 -7.10 24.94
C GLU A 46 -1.33 -6.58 24.63
N GLU A 47 -1.06 -5.30 24.89
CA GLU A 47 0.27 -4.73 24.68
C GLU A 47 1.30 -5.34 25.65
N PHE A 48 0.91 -5.61 26.89
CA PHE A 48 1.70 -6.36 27.87
C PHE A 48 1.97 -7.81 27.45
N LEU A 49 0.98 -8.51 26.90
CA LEU A 49 1.13 -9.87 26.37
C LEU A 49 2.03 -9.90 25.13
N SER A 50 1.96 -8.87 24.27
CA SER A 50 2.85 -8.70 23.12
C SER A 50 4.31 -8.44 23.53
N PHE A 51 4.54 -7.87 24.72
CA PHE A 51 5.89 -7.66 25.26
C PHE A 51 6.51 -8.95 25.83
N LEU A 52 5.68 -9.95 26.15
CA LEU A 52 6.10 -11.27 26.63
C LEU A 52 6.39 -12.26 25.49
N ASP A 53 6.30 -11.81 24.22
CA ASP A 53 6.34 -12.66 23.05
C ASP A 53 7.71 -13.34 22.86
N GLY A 54 7.76 -14.59 23.33
CA GLY A 54 8.96 -15.40 23.51
C GLY A 54 8.83 -16.42 24.65
N ARG A 55 7.90 -16.24 25.60
CA ARG A 55 7.57 -17.26 26.63
C ARG A 55 6.05 -17.36 26.88
N ALA A 56 5.28 -17.53 25.81
CA ALA A 56 3.81 -17.58 25.83
C ALA A 56 3.18 -18.81 26.52
N ALA A 57 3.96 -19.74 27.09
CA ALA A 57 3.41 -20.99 27.63
C ALA A 57 2.85 -20.92 29.07
N VAL A 58 2.91 -19.78 29.77
CA VAL A 58 2.52 -19.71 31.21
C VAL A 58 1.44 -18.65 31.51
N ALA A 59 0.94 -17.91 30.51
CA ALA A 59 0.10 -16.74 30.76
C ALA A 59 -1.41 -17.01 30.97
N ASN A 60 -1.92 -18.21 30.67
CA ASN A 60 -3.37 -18.47 30.69
C ASN A 60 -4.00 -18.61 32.10
N ASN A 61 -3.25 -18.37 33.18
CA ASN A 61 -3.80 -18.44 34.56
C ASN A 61 -2.97 -17.65 35.60
N ILE A 62 -2.37 -16.51 35.21
CA ILE A 62 -1.57 -15.70 36.14
C ILE A 62 -2.47 -14.70 36.84
N ASN A 63 -2.79 -14.97 38.12
CA ASN A 63 -3.42 -13.99 39.01
C ASN A 63 -2.45 -12.84 39.26
N MET A 64 -2.61 -11.72 38.54
CA MET A 64 -1.69 -10.57 38.56
C MET A 64 -1.38 -10.04 39.97
N ASP A 65 -2.33 -10.17 40.91
CA ASP A 65 -2.20 -9.76 42.31
C ASP A 65 -1.15 -10.59 43.07
N LYS A 66 -0.92 -11.84 42.65
CA LYS A 66 0.12 -12.72 43.23
C LYS A 66 1.51 -12.49 42.64
N TYR A 67 1.59 -11.95 41.42
CA TYR A 67 2.83 -11.92 40.63
C TYR A 67 3.40 -10.52 40.43
N CYS A 68 2.62 -9.45 40.53
CA CYS A 68 3.18 -8.10 40.61
C CYS A 68 3.57 -7.80 42.07
N ASN A 69 4.61 -7.01 42.30
CA ASN A 69 5.03 -6.62 43.66
C ASN A 69 4.76 -5.14 43.94
N LEU A 70 3.58 -4.66 43.51
CA LEU A 70 3.14 -3.27 43.67
C LEU A 70 1.86 -3.21 44.51
N PRO A 71 1.91 -3.64 45.79
CA PRO A 71 0.74 -3.68 46.66
C PRO A 71 0.15 -2.29 46.85
N GLY A 72 -1.15 -2.14 46.56
CA GLY A 72 -1.86 -0.86 46.68
C GLY A 72 -1.69 0.10 45.48
N MET A 73 -0.97 -0.30 44.42
CA MET A 73 -0.91 0.45 43.16
C MET A 73 -2.06 0.13 42.22
N ILE A 74 -2.53 -1.12 42.22
CA ILE A 74 -3.65 -1.56 41.39
C ILE A 74 -4.70 -2.25 42.26
N SER A 75 -5.97 -2.14 41.86
CA SER A 75 -7.06 -2.93 42.45
C SER A 75 -7.70 -3.76 41.35
N VAL A 76 -7.81 -5.06 41.57
CA VAL A 76 -8.36 -6.02 40.60
C VAL A 76 -9.65 -6.61 41.17
N ARG A 77 -10.65 -6.84 40.32
CA ARG A 77 -11.91 -7.50 40.69
C ARG A 77 -12.17 -8.66 39.73
N GLU A 78 -12.61 -9.79 40.25
CA GLU A 78 -13.05 -10.92 39.42
C GLU A 78 -14.47 -10.68 38.90
N ASP A 79 -14.66 -10.81 37.60
CA ASP A 79 -15.98 -10.74 36.98
C ASP A 79 -16.76 -12.04 37.25
N LYS A 80 -17.94 -11.90 37.88
CA LYS A 80 -18.79 -13.02 38.33
C LYS A 80 -19.28 -13.91 37.19
N TYR A 81 -19.30 -13.41 35.95
CA TYR A 81 -19.83 -14.16 34.79
C TYR A 81 -18.75 -14.84 33.94
N LYS A 82 -17.56 -14.24 33.82
CA LYS A 82 -16.50 -14.74 32.94
C LYS A 82 -15.32 -15.41 33.67
N LYS A 83 -15.25 -15.31 35.01
CA LYS A 83 -14.06 -15.73 35.81
C LYS A 83 -12.75 -15.10 35.35
N GLU A 84 -12.82 -13.99 34.63
CA GLU A 84 -11.66 -13.20 34.20
C GLU A 84 -11.35 -12.13 35.25
N THR A 85 -10.06 -11.91 35.50
CA THR A 85 -9.59 -10.89 36.45
C THR A 85 -9.51 -9.54 35.75
N VAL A 86 -10.32 -8.57 36.18
CA VAL A 86 -10.41 -7.25 35.54
C VAL A 86 -9.77 -6.19 36.43
N LEU A 87 -8.83 -5.43 35.87
CA LEU A 87 -8.22 -4.29 36.56
C LEU A 87 -9.28 -3.20 36.77
N PHE A 88 -9.56 -2.83 38.01
CA PHE A 88 -10.66 -1.93 38.37
C PHE A 88 -10.20 -0.50 38.66
N SER A 89 -9.03 -0.32 39.25
CA SER A 89 -8.47 1.02 39.51
C SER A 89 -6.94 1.00 39.61
N VAL A 90 -6.33 2.16 39.37
CA VAL A 90 -4.87 2.37 39.43
C VAL A 90 -4.57 3.62 40.27
N ASN A 91 -3.79 3.45 41.33
CA ASN A 91 -3.33 4.51 42.21
C ASN A 91 -2.09 5.21 41.62
N ARG A 92 -2.34 6.26 40.84
CA ARG A 92 -1.29 7.07 40.19
C ARG A 92 -0.48 7.96 41.14
N ARG A 93 -0.81 7.96 42.44
CA ARG A 93 -0.02 8.66 43.47
C ARG A 93 1.03 7.75 44.11
N HIS A 94 1.13 6.50 43.67
CA HIS A 94 2.13 5.55 44.16
C HIS A 94 3.56 5.98 43.80
N LEU A 95 4.50 5.81 44.73
CA LEU A 95 5.89 6.27 44.59
C LEU A 95 6.58 5.64 43.37
N ASP A 96 6.31 4.37 43.10
CA ASP A 96 6.86 3.65 41.92
C ASP A 96 6.24 4.13 40.59
N TYR A 97 4.99 4.59 40.61
CA TYR A 97 4.35 5.16 39.40
C TYR A 97 4.94 6.55 39.07
N LEU A 98 5.19 7.37 40.10
CA LEU A 98 5.72 8.73 39.95
C LEU A 98 7.22 8.73 39.61
N SER A 99 7.98 7.77 40.13
CA SER A 99 9.42 7.65 39.89
C SER A 99 9.76 6.94 38.57
N PHE A 100 8.79 6.23 37.98
CA PHE A 100 8.97 5.55 36.70
C PHE A 100 9.01 6.55 35.54
N LYS A 101 10.11 6.52 34.77
CA LYS A 101 10.27 7.29 33.53
C LYS A 101 10.06 6.35 32.34
N PRO A 102 9.00 6.54 31.53
CA PRO A 102 8.73 5.65 30.42
C PRO A 102 9.84 5.75 29.36
N GLU A 103 10.34 4.59 28.95
CA GLU A 103 11.36 4.50 27.90
C GLU A 103 10.70 4.77 26.53
N ARG A 104 11.23 5.75 25.77
CA ARG A 104 10.83 5.96 24.38
C ARG A 104 11.45 4.84 23.54
N ARG A 105 10.62 4.11 22.80
CA ARG A 105 10.99 3.00 21.93
C ARG A 105 12.14 3.42 21.00
N GLN A 106 13.36 2.96 21.27
CA GLN A 106 14.44 2.93 20.30
C GLN A 106 14.36 1.59 19.58
N GLU A 107 14.11 1.63 18.28
CA GLU A 107 14.21 0.45 17.42
C GLU A 107 15.63 -0.10 17.51
N GLN A 108 15.78 -1.33 18.02
CA GLN A 108 17.09 -1.95 18.18
C GLN A 108 17.71 -2.26 16.81
N LYS A 109 18.73 -1.49 16.45
CA LYS A 109 19.73 -1.83 15.43
C LYS A 109 20.63 -2.94 15.97
N VAL A 110 20.70 -4.07 15.27
CA VAL A 110 21.78 -5.05 15.45
C VAL A 110 22.95 -4.62 14.55
N ASP A 111 24.08 -4.37 15.20
CA ASP A 111 25.33 -3.87 14.61
C ASP A 111 26.14 -5.00 13.97
N LYS A 112 26.55 -4.81 12.72
CA LYS A 112 27.77 -5.39 12.13
C LYS A 112 28.36 -4.33 11.19
N GLY A 113 29.57 -3.88 11.52
CA GLY A 113 30.20 -2.68 11.00
C GLY A 113 30.79 -2.77 9.58
N GLY A 114 31.11 -1.57 9.06
CA GLY A 114 31.77 -1.26 7.78
C GLY A 114 30.92 -1.58 6.55
N ASP A 115 30.59 -0.68 5.62
CA ASP A 115 31.15 0.61 5.23
C ASP A 115 30.01 1.48 4.64
N GLN A 116 30.28 2.76 4.42
CA GLN A 116 29.31 3.81 4.08
C GLN A 116 28.35 3.47 2.91
N ALA A 117 27.04 3.43 3.20
CA ALA A 117 25.99 3.73 2.23
C ALA A 117 24.77 4.31 2.99
N VAL A 118 24.34 5.49 2.54
CA VAL A 118 23.22 6.27 3.05
C VAL A 118 21.97 5.39 3.14
N LYS A 119 21.59 4.96 4.35
CA LYS A 119 20.27 4.35 4.59
C LYS A 119 19.25 5.48 4.71
N GLU A 120 18.66 5.83 3.57
CA GLU A 120 17.33 6.45 3.58
C GLU A 120 16.39 5.51 4.34
N THR A 121 15.99 5.93 5.52
CA THR A 121 14.75 5.46 6.14
C THR A 121 13.65 5.75 5.14
N GLN A 122 13.19 4.74 4.41
CA GLN A 122 12.08 4.87 3.48
C GLN A 122 10.82 5.16 4.30
N SER A 123 10.53 6.45 4.50
CA SER A 123 9.15 6.90 4.52
C SER A 123 8.45 6.30 3.29
N PRO A 124 7.19 5.84 3.38
CA PRO A 124 6.48 5.33 2.21
C PRO A 124 6.53 6.41 1.13
N LYS A 125 7.36 6.20 0.10
CA LYS A 125 7.51 7.12 -1.03
C LYS A 125 6.15 7.07 -1.73
N LEU A 126 5.35 8.13 -1.57
CA LEU A 126 4.01 8.20 -2.14
C LEU A 126 4.09 7.92 -3.65
N LEU A 127 3.35 6.91 -4.08
CA LEU A 127 3.26 6.54 -5.49
C LEU A 127 2.20 7.43 -6.15
N GLU A 128 2.63 8.18 -7.15
CA GLU A 128 1.74 8.97 -8.01
C GLU A 128 1.80 8.44 -9.44
N VAL A 129 0.63 8.16 -10.00
CA VAL A 129 0.50 7.69 -11.38
C VAL A 129 -0.45 8.63 -12.10
N SER A 130 0.02 9.28 -13.16
CA SER A 130 -0.76 10.21 -13.97
C SER A 130 -0.71 9.85 -15.45
N GLU A 131 -1.85 10.00 -16.12
CA GLU A 131 -1.96 9.82 -17.55
C GLU A 131 -1.63 11.12 -18.28
N ILE A 132 -0.77 11.01 -19.28
CA ILE A 132 -0.31 12.11 -20.10
C ILE A 132 -0.36 11.73 -21.56
N TYR A 133 -0.49 12.72 -22.42
CA TYR A 133 -0.80 12.54 -23.83
C TYR A 133 0.22 13.29 -24.67
N LYS A 134 0.80 12.59 -25.64
CA LYS A 134 1.69 13.19 -26.63
C LYS A 134 0.93 13.43 -27.93
N PRO A 135 1.04 14.62 -28.55
CA PRO A 135 0.42 14.89 -29.84
C PRO A 135 0.80 13.85 -30.90
N SER A 136 -0.21 13.38 -31.63
CA SER A 136 -0.05 12.44 -32.76
C SER A 136 -0.03 13.19 -34.09
N ILE A 137 0.45 12.52 -35.14
CA ILE A 137 0.51 13.08 -36.50
C ILE A 137 -0.86 13.61 -36.97
N HIS A 138 -1.96 12.99 -36.52
CA HIS A 138 -3.32 13.39 -36.89
C HIS A 138 -3.77 14.69 -36.23
N VAL A 139 -3.33 14.97 -35.00
CA VAL A 139 -3.75 16.16 -34.25
C VAL A 139 -2.78 17.34 -34.40
N ASN A 140 -1.57 17.10 -34.89
CA ASN A 140 -0.55 18.14 -35.12
C ASN A 140 -1.05 19.39 -35.88
N PRO A 141 -1.90 19.29 -36.93
CA PRO A 141 -2.45 20.47 -37.60
C PRO A 141 -3.26 21.38 -36.66
N ILE A 142 -4.00 20.80 -35.72
CA ILE A 142 -4.77 21.53 -34.71
C ILE A 142 -3.81 22.25 -33.76
N PHE A 143 -2.79 21.55 -33.25
CA PHE A 143 -1.76 22.15 -32.41
C PHE A 143 -1.03 23.32 -33.10
N ALA A 144 -0.65 23.16 -34.37
CA ALA A 144 0.01 24.20 -35.15
C ALA A 144 -0.86 25.45 -35.33
N SER A 145 -2.16 25.26 -35.59
CA SER A 145 -3.09 26.38 -35.80
C SER A 145 -3.30 27.27 -34.56
N VAL A 146 -3.16 26.71 -33.35
CA VAL A 146 -3.26 27.44 -32.08
C VAL A 146 -1.89 27.85 -31.52
N GLY A 147 -0.80 27.51 -32.21
CA GLY A 147 0.57 27.79 -31.76
C GLY A 147 1.02 26.96 -30.55
N ALA A 148 0.43 25.78 -30.34
CA ALA A 148 0.80 24.87 -29.25
C ALA A 148 1.95 23.94 -29.64
N ASP A 149 2.79 23.59 -28.68
CA ASP A 149 3.97 22.76 -28.89
C ASP A 149 3.59 21.28 -29.15
N THR A 150 4.13 20.69 -30.21
CA THR A 150 3.90 19.27 -30.56
C THR A 150 4.86 18.31 -29.86
N GLY A 151 5.96 18.83 -29.29
CA GLY A 151 6.95 18.05 -28.55
C GLY A 151 6.61 17.82 -27.08
N LYS A 152 5.76 18.68 -26.51
CA LYS A 152 5.36 18.66 -25.09
C LYS A 152 4.37 17.51 -24.76
N LEU A 153 4.38 17.09 -23.50
CA LEU A 153 3.40 16.18 -22.90
C LEU A 153 2.26 16.98 -22.26
N TYR A 154 1.03 16.55 -22.50
CA TYR A 154 -0.18 17.25 -22.06
C TYR A 154 -1.03 16.36 -21.14
N SER A 155 -1.64 16.94 -20.12
CA SER A 155 -2.75 16.32 -19.41
C SER A 155 -4.01 16.28 -20.30
N ALA A 156 -4.99 15.45 -19.96
CA ALA A 156 -6.27 15.39 -20.69
C ALA A 156 -7.00 16.74 -20.73
N LEU A 157 -6.88 17.54 -19.66
CA LEU A 157 -7.46 18.88 -19.57
C LEU A 157 -6.75 19.85 -20.52
N GLU A 158 -5.42 19.94 -20.46
CA GLU A 158 -4.65 20.82 -21.34
C GLU A 158 -4.82 20.44 -22.83
N ALA A 159 -4.90 19.15 -23.14
CA ALA A 159 -5.16 18.66 -24.49
C ALA A 159 -6.57 19.06 -24.98
N SER A 160 -7.57 18.98 -24.10
CA SER A 160 -8.94 19.42 -24.42
C SER A 160 -8.99 20.94 -24.63
N ASP A 161 -8.27 21.71 -23.82
CA ASP A 161 -8.19 23.17 -23.94
C ASP A 161 -7.59 23.61 -25.28
N VAL A 162 -6.63 22.85 -25.82
CA VAL A 162 -6.06 23.10 -27.16
C VAL A 162 -7.14 23.05 -28.24
N VAL A 163 -8.02 22.05 -28.20
CA VAL A 163 -9.15 21.96 -29.14
C VAL A 163 -10.19 23.03 -28.88
N PHE A 164 -10.47 23.35 -27.62
CA PHE A 164 -11.43 24.42 -27.32
C PHE A 164 -10.95 25.77 -27.85
N LYS A 165 -9.65 26.08 -27.74
CA LYS A 165 -9.05 27.26 -28.37
C LYS A 165 -9.15 27.23 -29.89
N TYR A 166 -9.02 26.05 -30.50
CA TYR A 166 -9.17 25.88 -31.95
C TYR A 166 -10.58 26.24 -32.43
N ILE A 167 -11.61 25.68 -31.78
CA ILE A 167 -13.01 25.92 -32.18
C ILE A 167 -13.44 27.37 -31.95
N GLU A 168 -12.89 28.03 -30.93
CA GLU A 168 -13.14 29.45 -30.64
C GLU A 168 -12.49 30.33 -31.70
N LYS A 169 -11.24 30.05 -32.08
CA LYS A 169 -10.53 30.75 -33.16
C LYS A 169 -11.23 30.60 -34.51
N GLY A 170 -11.77 29.41 -34.79
CA GLY A 170 -12.49 29.11 -36.03
C GLY A 170 -13.98 29.47 -36.01
N ASN A 171 -14.53 29.97 -34.89
CA ASN A 171 -15.97 30.18 -34.68
C ASN A 171 -16.82 28.96 -35.11
N LEU A 172 -16.36 27.75 -34.80
CA LEU A 172 -16.96 26.49 -35.25
C LEU A 172 -18.17 26.05 -34.42
N VAL A 173 -18.57 26.83 -33.41
CA VAL A 173 -19.72 26.55 -32.56
C VAL A 173 -20.99 27.10 -33.21
N LYS A 174 -22.06 26.29 -33.29
CA LYS A 174 -23.32 26.76 -33.87
C LYS A 174 -23.92 27.90 -33.04
N PRO A 175 -24.30 29.05 -33.66
CA PRO A 175 -24.93 30.16 -32.94
C PRO A 175 -26.26 29.77 -32.27
N MET A 176 -27.04 28.90 -32.92
CA MET A 176 -28.34 28.43 -32.45
C MET A 176 -28.24 27.35 -31.37
N SER A 177 -27.12 26.61 -31.32
CA SER A 177 -26.89 25.52 -30.37
C SER A 177 -25.43 25.51 -29.89
N LYS A 178 -25.13 26.24 -28.82
CA LYS A 178 -23.79 26.34 -28.22
C LYS A 178 -23.18 25.00 -27.76
N SER A 179 -23.98 23.94 -27.75
CA SER A 179 -23.60 22.57 -27.39
C SER A 179 -23.09 21.74 -28.57
N ILE A 180 -23.20 22.23 -29.81
CA ILE A 180 -22.84 21.52 -31.04
C ILE A 180 -21.73 22.29 -31.76
N VAL A 181 -20.70 21.54 -32.18
CA VAL A 181 -19.58 22.05 -32.96
C VAL A 181 -19.69 21.49 -34.39
N VAL A 182 -19.60 22.38 -35.37
CA VAL A 182 -19.50 22.02 -36.79
C VAL A 182 -18.05 21.68 -37.11
N LEU A 183 -17.84 20.51 -37.70
CA LEU A 183 -16.51 20.00 -37.99
C LEU A 183 -16.03 20.58 -39.32
N ASP A 184 -14.90 21.28 -39.29
CA ASP A 184 -14.16 21.63 -40.51
C ASP A 184 -13.37 20.40 -41.01
N PRO A 185 -12.84 20.42 -42.25
CA PRO A 185 -12.09 19.28 -42.79
C PRO A 185 -10.90 18.89 -41.90
N THR A 186 -10.22 19.87 -41.29
CA THR A 186 -9.04 19.64 -40.45
C THR A 186 -9.40 18.94 -39.13
N LEU A 187 -10.44 19.40 -38.42
CA LEU A 187 -10.89 18.80 -37.18
C LEU A 187 -11.55 17.45 -37.42
N CYS A 188 -12.31 17.31 -38.51
CA CYS A 188 -12.87 16.03 -38.92
C CYS A 188 -11.77 14.99 -39.17
N ASP A 189 -10.73 15.34 -39.93
CA ASP A 189 -9.58 14.48 -40.17
C ASP A 189 -8.84 14.14 -38.85
N ALA A 190 -8.60 15.13 -37.99
CA ALA A 190 -7.92 14.90 -36.72
C ALA A 190 -8.66 13.89 -35.83
N LEU A 191 -9.99 14.02 -35.74
CA LEU A 191 -10.83 13.19 -34.87
C LEU A 191 -11.13 11.81 -35.45
N PHE A 192 -11.36 11.70 -36.76
CA PHE A 192 -12.01 10.51 -37.31
C PHE A 192 -11.18 9.75 -38.35
N LYS A 193 -10.12 10.32 -38.90
CA LYS A 193 -9.30 9.69 -39.96
C LYS A 193 -8.68 8.38 -39.46
N GLY A 194 -9.16 7.25 -39.99
CA GLY A 194 -8.73 5.92 -39.57
C GLY A 194 -9.26 5.46 -38.20
N ALA A 195 -10.08 6.27 -37.50
CA ALA A 195 -10.83 5.83 -36.32
C ALA A 195 -12.15 5.15 -36.71
N ILE A 196 -12.74 5.63 -37.80
CA ILE A 196 -14.02 5.16 -38.33
C ILE A 196 -13.79 3.99 -39.32
N LYS A 197 -14.68 2.98 -39.30
CA LYS A 197 -14.64 1.85 -40.23
C LYS A 197 -14.68 2.35 -41.68
N LYS A 198 -13.85 1.77 -42.57
CA LYS A 198 -13.85 2.08 -44.01
C LYS A 198 -15.26 1.85 -44.57
N GLY A 199 -15.98 2.92 -44.93
CA GLY A 199 -17.30 2.85 -45.56
C GLY A 199 -18.41 3.66 -44.89
N SER A 200 -18.23 4.21 -43.69
CA SER A 200 -19.21 5.13 -43.09
C SER A 200 -18.86 6.59 -43.36
N ALA A 201 -19.90 7.42 -43.55
CA ALA A 201 -19.75 8.85 -43.74
C ALA A 201 -19.08 9.50 -42.51
N TYR A 202 -18.17 10.43 -42.77
CA TYR A 202 -17.55 11.22 -41.71
C TYR A 202 -18.62 12.11 -41.04
N PRO A 203 -18.66 12.17 -39.69
CA PRO A 203 -19.54 13.08 -38.99
C PRO A 203 -19.27 14.53 -39.41
N THR A 204 -20.33 15.31 -39.57
CA THR A 204 -20.26 16.76 -39.84
C THR A 204 -20.36 17.58 -38.55
N GLU A 205 -20.85 16.98 -37.47
CA GLU A 205 -21.12 17.65 -36.19
C GLU A 205 -20.74 16.75 -35.02
N ILE A 206 -20.29 17.36 -33.94
CA ILE A 206 -19.98 16.68 -32.67
C ILE A 206 -20.50 17.50 -31.50
N HIS A 207 -20.93 16.81 -30.44
CA HIS A 207 -21.28 17.47 -29.19
C HIS A 207 -20.01 17.99 -28.49
N LYS A 208 -20.10 19.20 -27.92
CA LYS A 208 -18.98 19.81 -27.18
C LYS A 208 -18.48 18.95 -26.02
N LYS A 209 -19.38 18.15 -25.42
CA LYS A 209 -19.06 17.22 -24.32
C LYS A 209 -18.14 16.08 -24.76
N ASP A 210 -18.32 15.59 -25.99
CA ASP A 210 -17.59 14.43 -26.51
C ASP A 210 -16.32 14.85 -27.26
N LEU A 211 -16.18 16.12 -27.60
CA LEU A 211 -15.04 16.65 -28.35
C LEU A 211 -13.71 16.44 -27.63
N GLY A 212 -13.64 16.78 -26.34
CA GLY A 212 -12.41 16.64 -25.55
C GLY A 212 -11.96 15.19 -25.42
N SER A 213 -12.87 14.29 -25.01
CA SER A 213 -12.58 12.86 -24.88
C SER A 213 -12.22 12.22 -26.21
N THR A 214 -12.93 12.56 -27.30
CA THR A 214 -12.60 12.09 -28.65
C THR A 214 -11.23 12.58 -29.06
N PHE A 215 -10.87 13.85 -28.82
CA PHE A 215 -9.55 14.37 -29.18
C PHE A 215 -8.41 13.70 -28.41
N VAL A 216 -8.56 13.56 -27.09
CA VAL A 216 -7.57 12.89 -26.24
C VAL A 216 -7.35 11.44 -26.69
N SER A 217 -8.41 10.74 -27.12
CA SER A 217 -8.31 9.36 -27.64
C SER A 217 -7.47 9.25 -28.93
N ARG A 218 -7.26 10.35 -29.64
CA ARG A 218 -6.46 10.43 -30.88
C ARG A 218 -5.00 10.76 -30.63
N MET A 219 -4.67 11.18 -29.40
CA MET A 219 -3.31 11.41 -28.97
C MET A 219 -2.63 10.10 -28.55
N GLN A 220 -1.30 10.12 -28.44
CA GLN A 220 -0.54 8.98 -27.96
C GLN A 220 -0.56 8.94 -26.43
N ALA A 221 -1.26 7.96 -25.87
CA ALA A 221 -1.30 7.74 -24.42
C ALA A 221 0.09 7.38 -23.88
N HIS A 222 0.47 8.05 -22.80
CA HIS A 222 1.67 7.85 -21.99
C HIS A 222 1.27 7.91 -20.52
N HIS A 223 2.16 7.47 -19.64
CA HIS A 223 1.97 7.62 -18.21
C HIS A 223 3.25 8.09 -17.54
N ILE A 224 3.07 8.89 -16.49
CA ILE A 224 4.13 9.26 -15.56
C ILE A 224 3.91 8.44 -14.31
N VAL A 225 4.96 7.77 -13.87
CA VAL A 225 5.03 7.16 -12.55
C VAL A 225 6.07 7.91 -11.77
N THR A 226 5.64 8.48 -10.64
CA THR A 226 6.50 9.19 -9.71
C THR A 226 6.48 8.45 -8.38
N ARG A 227 7.67 8.16 -7.85
CA ARG A 227 7.86 7.56 -6.53
C ARG A 227 8.95 8.32 -5.79
N GLY A 228 8.53 9.18 -4.86
CA GLY A 228 9.46 10.08 -4.16
C GLY A 228 10.11 11.05 -5.13
N SER A 229 11.44 10.97 -5.27
CA SER A 229 12.23 11.83 -6.16
C SER A 229 12.34 11.31 -7.60
N GLU A 230 12.00 10.03 -7.84
CA GLU A 230 12.13 9.42 -9.17
C GLU A 230 10.84 9.56 -9.96
N SER A 231 10.93 10.04 -11.19
CA SER A 231 9.80 10.14 -12.11
C SER A 231 10.19 9.59 -13.48
N VAL A 232 9.37 8.69 -14.02
CA VAL A 232 9.62 8.05 -15.32
C VAL A 232 8.40 8.16 -16.22
N VAL A 233 8.64 8.64 -17.43
CA VAL A 233 7.65 8.66 -18.51
C VAL A 233 7.74 7.35 -19.29
N ARG A 234 6.61 6.65 -19.42
CA ARG A 234 6.50 5.42 -20.21
C ARG A 234 5.41 5.57 -21.26
N LYS A 235 5.59 4.88 -22.39
CA LYS A 235 4.63 4.87 -23.49
C LYS A 235 3.50 3.89 -23.21
N GLY A 236 2.28 4.26 -23.59
CA GLY A 236 1.09 3.42 -23.46
C GLY A 236 0.41 3.53 -22.10
N SER A 237 -0.57 2.66 -21.87
CA SER A 237 -1.25 2.52 -20.59
C SER A 237 -0.32 1.97 -19.50
N VAL A 238 -0.66 2.29 -18.24
CA VAL A 238 0.04 1.76 -17.07
C VAL A 238 -0.11 0.23 -17.07
N ARG A 239 1.01 -0.48 -17.02
CA ARG A 239 1.00 -1.94 -16.87
C ARG A 239 0.65 -2.30 -15.43
N THR A 240 -0.25 -3.26 -15.27
CA THR A 240 -0.67 -3.78 -13.98
C THR A 240 0.41 -4.69 -13.39
N ILE A 241 0.47 -4.75 -12.06
CA ILE A 241 1.19 -5.76 -11.31
C ILE A 241 0.41 -7.07 -11.42
N GLN A 242 1.08 -8.15 -11.80
CA GLN A 242 0.47 -9.46 -11.90
C GLN A 242 0.97 -10.37 -10.77
N ILE A 243 0.04 -10.87 -9.97
CA ILE A 243 0.27 -11.86 -8.92
C ILE A 243 -0.32 -13.18 -9.39
N LEU A 244 0.54 -14.13 -9.72
CA LEU A 244 0.16 -15.46 -10.19
C LEU A 244 0.49 -16.52 -9.13
N THR A 245 -0.48 -17.31 -8.67
CA THR A 245 -0.16 -18.52 -7.89
C THR A 245 -0.43 -19.78 -8.68
N GLU A 246 0.56 -20.67 -8.71
CA GLU A 246 0.48 -21.96 -9.37
C GLU A 246 1.03 -23.09 -8.48
N ARG A 247 0.66 -24.34 -8.79
CA ARG A 247 1.20 -25.50 -8.09
C ARG A 247 2.49 -25.95 -8.77
N ARG A 248 3.55 -26.13 -7.99
CA ARG A 248 4.85 -26.64 -8.44
C ARG A 248 5.13 -27.96 -7.75
N GLN A 249 5.43 -29.00 -8.52
CA GLN A 249 5.85 -30.32 -8.01
C GLN A 249 4.94 -30.85 -6.87
N GLY A 250 3.77 -31.37 -7.25
CA GLY A 250 2.76 -31.86 -6.30
C GLY A 250 1.86 -30.74 -5.76
N ASN A 251 1.57 -30.76 -4.46
CA ASN A 251 0.68 -29.80 -3.82
C ASN A 251 1.36 -28.51 -3.30
N LYS A 252 2.65 -28.31 -3.61
CA LYS A 252 3.33 -27.06 -3.20
C LYS A 252 2.85 -25.91 -4.07
N LYS A 253 2.48 -24.80 -3.45
CA LYS A 253 2.10 -23.56 -4.13
C LYS A 253 3.30 -22.64 -4.25
N VAL A 254 3.37 -21.92 -5.35
CA VAL A 254 4.36 -20.85 -5.59
C VAL A 254 3.60 -19.64 -6.10
N THR A 255 3.84 -18.49 -5.50
CA THR A 255 3.34 -17.18 -5.94
C THR A 255 4.43 -16.46 -6.72
N LYS A 256 4.07 -15.88 -7.85
CA LYS A 256 4.92 -15.11 -8.74
C LYS A 256 4.40 -13.68 -8.82
N LEU A 257 5.32 -12.74 -8.75
CA LEU A 257 5.04 -11.31 -8.82
C LEU A 257 5.78 -10.72 -10.02
N SER A 258 5.04 -10.10 -10.93
CA SER A 258 5.56 -9.49 -12.15
C SER A 258 5.04 -8.06 -12.34
N GLY A 259 5.77 -7.22 -13.07
CA GLY A 259 5.33 -5.87 -13.45
C GLY A 259 5.61 -4.78 -12.42
N MET A 260 6.33 -5.12 -11.34
CA MET A 260 6.77 -4.21 -10.27
C MET A 260 7.65 -3.06 -10.77
N GLU A 261 8.40 -3.27 -11.84
CA GLU A 261 9.29 -2.29 -12.46
C GLU A 261 8.53 -1.08 -13.03
N THR A 262 7.24 -1.27 -13.35
CA THR A 262 6.35 -0.19 -13.79
C THR A 262 6.15 0.85 -12.69
N PHE A 263 6.19 0.41 -11.43
CA PHE A 263 5.97 1.23 -10.24
C PHE A 263 7.26 1.66 -9.55
N LEU A 264 8.40 1.60 -10.27
CA LEU A 264 9.73 1.95 -9.76
C LEU A 264 10.06 1.18 -8.47
N MET A 265 9.77 -0.13 -8.49
CA MET A 265 10.10 -1.05 -7.42
C MET A 265 11.33 -1.86 -7.83
N ASP A 266 12.32 -1.93 -6.92
CA ASP A 266 13.46 -2.82 -7.07
C ASP A 266 13.04 -4.26 -6.71
N ALA A 267 13.28 -5.20 -7.63
CA ALA A 267 12.92 -6.59 -7.47
C ALA A 267 13.72 -7.30 -6.37
N ASP A 268 15.02 -6.99 -6.24
CA ASP A 268 15.90 -7.63 -5.26
C ASP A 268 15.59 -7.13 -3.83
N ALA A 269 15.38 -5.81 -3.70
CA ALA A 269 14.95 -5.19 -2.45
C ALA A 269 13.59 -5.74 -2.00
N LEU A 270 12.63 -5.82 -2.93
CA LEU A 270 11.31 -6.38 -2.65
C LEU A 270 11.40 -7.86 -2.26
N ALA A 271 12.15 -8.68 -3.00
CA ALA A 271 12.30 -10.10 -2.68
C ALA A 271 12.86 -10.31 -1.27
N SER A 272 13.84 -9.50 -0.85
CA SER A 272 14.44 -9.54 0.48
C SER A 272 13.46 -9.13 1.59
N GLU A 273 12.59 -8.15 1.31
CA GLU A 273 11.55 -7.71 2.24
C GLU A 273 10.45 -8.78 2.40
N LEU A 274 9.96 -9.32 1.29
CA LEU A 274 8.93 -10.35 1.27
C LEU A 274 9.42 -11.64 1.96
N GLN A 275 10.70 -11.99 1.81
CA GLN A 275 11.32 -13.12 2.52
C GLN A 275 11.21 -12.97 4.04
N LYS A 276 11.50 -11.77 4.56
CA LYS A 276 11.41 -11.48 6.00
C LYS A 276 9.97 -11.44 6.47
N LYS A 277 9.09 -10.81 5.68
CA LYS A 277 7.68 -10.62 6.05
C LYS A 277 6.89 -11.93 6.07
N PHE A 278 7.11 -12.80 5.10
CA PHE A 278 6.37 -14.07 4.98
C PHE A 278 7.11 -15.28 5.56
N ALA A 279 8.33 -15.09 6.08
CA ALA A 279 9.20 -16.18 6.52
C ALA A 279 9.35 -17.30 5.46
N CYS A 280 9.36 -16.92 4.18
CA CYS A 280 9.38 -17.82 3.03
C CYS A 280 10.59 -17.55 2.14
N SER A 281 11.08 -18.58 1.44
CA SER A 281 12.14 -18.38 0.44
C SER A 281 11.59 -17.59 -0.74
N THR A 282 12.32 -16.56 -1.15
CA THR A 282 12.06 -15.79 -2.37
C THR A 282 13.24 -15.92 -3.33
N SER A 283 12.99 -15.71 -4.62
CA SER A 283 14.04 -15.68 -5.65
C SER A 283 13.63 -14.75 -6.78
N VAL A 284 14.56 -13.99 -7.32
CA VAL A 284 14.34 -13.12 -8.49
C VAL A 284 14.76 -13.86 -9.76
N THR A 285 13.94 -13.80 -10.79
CA THR A 285 14.24 -14.37 -12.11
C THR A 285 13.87 -13.38 -13.20
N GLU A 286 14.58 -13.39 -14.31
CA GLU A 286 14.20 -12.60 -15.49
C GLU A 286 12.98 -13.20 -16.18
N LEU A 287 12.06 -12.34 -16.65
CA LEU A 287 10.85 -12.79 -17.33
C LEU A 287 11.16 -13.39 -18.71
N PRO A 288 10.70 -14.61 -19.02
CA PRO A 288 10.94 -15.23 -20.32
C PRO A 288 10.20 -14.46 -21.42
N GLY A 289 10.94 -13.91 -22.39
CA GLY A 289 10.40 -13.23 -23.58
C GLY A 289 9.90 -11.80 -23.35
N LYS A 290 10.03 -11.24 -22.14
CA LYS A 290 9.70 -9.84 -21.83
C LYS A 290 10.84 -9.20 -21.05
N LYS A 291 11.08 -7.90 -21.27
CA LYS A 291 11.97 -7.13 -20.40
C LYS A 291 11.29 -6.92 -19.04
N GLY A 292 11.86 -7.46 -17.98
CA GLY A 292 11.35 -7.32 -16.61
C GLY A 292 11.86 -8.43 -15.70
N HIS A 293 11.69 -8.23 -14.40
CA HIS A 293 12.00 -9.22 -13.37
C HIS A 293 10.70 -9.80 -12.80
N GLU A 294 10.76 -11.05 -12.39
CA GLU A 294 9.71 -11.76 -11.68
C GLU A 294 10.26 -12.23 -10.33
N VAL A 295 9.53 -11.94 -9.25
CA VAL A 295 9.86 -12.43 -7.92
C VAL A 295 9.01 -13.67 -7.63
N LEU A 296 9.66 -14.80 -7.43
CA LEU A 296 9.02 -16.02 -6.95
C LEU A 296 9.06 -16.07 -5.43
N ILE A 297 7.94 -16.49 -4.85
CA ILE A 297 7.73 -16.61 -3.41
C ILE A 297 7.18 -18.01 -3.17
N GLN A 298 7.82 -18.78 -2.30
CA GLN A 298 7.29 -20.08 -1.90
C GLN A 298 6.02 -19.89 -1.05
N GLY A 299 4.95 -20.63 -1.37
CA GLY A 299 3.66 -20.53 -0.68
C GLY A 299 2.54 -19.99 -1.57
N GLY A 300 1.34 -19.90 -0.99
CA GLY A 300 0.16 -19.28 -1.62
C GLY A 300 -0.20 -18.00 -0.89
N VAL A 301 0.62 -16.96 -1.06
CA VAL A 301 0.57 -15.70 -0.29
C VAL A 301 -0.10 -14.57 -1.06
N ILE A 302 -1.09 -14.88 -1.92
CA ILE A 302 -1.76 -13.88 -2.78
C ILE A 302 -2.30 -12.71 -1.95
N ASP A 303 -3.09 -13.01 -0.93
CA ASP A 303 -3.83 -11.98 -0.19
C ASP A 303 -2.89 -11.10 0.64
N ASP A 304 -1.89 -11.71 1.26
CA ASP A 304 -0.89 -11.00 2.05
C ASP A 304 0.03 -10.16 1.18
N LEU A 305 0.39 -10.65 -0.01
CA LEU A 305 1.20 -9.91 -0.97
C LEU A 305 0.44 -8.72 -1.55
N GLY A 306 -0.81 -8.92 -1.97
CA GLY A 306 -1.67 -7.84 -2.45
C GLY A 306 -1.84 -6.76 -1.39
N ARG A 307 -2.11 -7.16 -0.14
CA ARG A 307 -2.23 -6.24 0.99
C ARG A 307 -0.94 -5.46 1.23
N HIS A 308 0.20 -6.14 1.19
CA HIS A 308 1.50 -5.51 1.37
C HIS A 308 1.82 -4.46 0.28
N LEU A 309 1.49 -4.74 -0.98
CA LEU A 309 1.67 -3.78 -2.09
C LEU A 309 0.80 -2.53 -1.93
N VAL A 310 -0.41 -2.69 -1.41
CA VAL A 310 -1.30 -1.54 -1.14
C VAL A 310 -0.81 -0.73 0.06
N GLU A 311 -0.50 -1.39 1.18
CA GLU A 311 -0.21 -0.73 2.46
C GLU A 311 1.20 -0.13 2.51
N GLN A 312 2.22 -0.85 2.06
CA GLN A 312 3.62 -0.40 2.16
C GLN A 312 4.05 0.40 0.93
N TYR A 313 3.55 0.01 -0.24
CA TYR A 313 4.00 0.55 -1.52
C TYR A 313 3.01 1.51 -2.17
N GLY A 314 1.82 1.69 -1.57
CA GLY A 314 0.80 2.63 -2.03
C GLY A 314 0.21 2.28 -3.39
N VAL A 315 0.35 1.03 -3.86
CA VAL A 315 -0.13 0.63 -5.19
C VAL A 315 -1.66 0.59 -5.18
N PRO A 316 -2.36 1.35 -6.05
CA PRO A 316 -3.80 1.28 -6.16
C PRO A 316 -4.26 -0.13 -6.56
N LYS A 317 -5.31 -0.63 -5.89
CA LYS A 317 -5.91 -1.96 -6.15
C LYS A 317 -6.21 -2.22 -7.62
N ARG A 318 -6.69 -1.20 -8.35
CA ARG A 318 -6.99 -1.25 -9.79
C ARG A 318 -5.80 -1.67 -10.68
N TYR A 319 -4.57 -1.51 -10.19
CA TYR A 319 -3.37 -1.90 -10.90
C TYR A 319 -2.79 -3.24 -10.42
N ILE A 320 -3.52 -4.00 -9.59
CA ILE A 320 -3.09 -5.30 -9.10
C ILE A 320 -4.04 -6.36 -9.67
N GLU A 321 -3.53 -7.14 -10.60
CA GLU A 321 -4.20 -8.30 -11.18
C GLU A 321 -3.75 -9.57 -10.46
N ILE A 322 -4.72 -10.41 -10.08
CA ILE A 322 -4.49 -11.69 -9.43
C ILE A 322 -4.96 -12.80 -10.35
N LEU A 323 -4.10 -13.80 -10.50
CA LEU A 323 -4.38 -15.03 -11.23
C LEU A 323 -4.11 -16.23 -10.33
N ASP A 324 -5.16 -16.92 -9.89
CA ASP A 324 -5.03 -18.16 -9.12
C ASP A 324 -5.29 -19.38 -10.02
N LYS A 325 -4.22 -20.13 -10.33
CA LYS A 325 -4.29 -21.39 -11.08
C LYS A 325 -4.52 -22.61 -10.18
N THR A 326 -4.59 -22.43 -8.87
CA THR A 326 -4.72 -23.53 -7.91
C THR A 326 -6.16 -23.92 -7.62
N LYS A 327 -7.13 -23.09 -8.05
CA LYS A 327 -8.57 -23.34 -7.98
C LYS A 327 -9.08 -24.03 -9.26
N ASN A 328 -10.16 -24.81 -9.14
CA ASN A 328 -10.75 -25.58 -10.25
C ASN A 328 -11.25 -24.70 -11.41
N LYS A 329 -11.43 -23.40 -11.18
CA LYS A 329 -11.67 -22.38 -12.20
C LYS A 329 -10.54 -21.36 -12.09
N MET A 330 -9.85 -21.08 -13.20
CA MET A 330 -8.92 -19.94 -13.25
C MET A 330 -9.70 -18.68 -12.94
N GLN A 331 -9.33 -18.02 -11.84
CA GLN A 331 -9.95 -16.78 -11.42
C GLN A 331 -8.94 -15.66 -11.67
N LEU A 332 -9.24 -14.84 -12.68
CA LEU A 332 -8.59 -13.56 -12.91
C LEU A 332 -9.44 -12.50 -12.20
N SER A 333 -8.87 -11.78 -11.26
CA SER A 333 -9.58 -10.72 -10.52
C SER A 333 -8.65 -9.54 -10.23
N ILE A 334 -9.26 -8.37 -10.03
CA ILE A 334 -8.57 -7.20 -9.47
C ILE A 334 -8.52 -7.40 -7.96
N PHE A 335 -7.39 -7.10 -7.32
CA PHE A 335 -7.26 -7.30 -5.87
C PHE A 335 -8.31 -6.50 -5.08
N GLY A 336 -9.19 -7.20 -4.36
CA GLY A 336 -10.25 -6.60 -3.57
C GLY A 336 -11.58 -6.35 -4.30
N GLU A 337 -11.69 -6.70 -5.58
CA GLU A 337 -12.98 -6.84 -6.28
C GLU A 337 -13.24 -8.33 -6.54
N GLU A 338 -14.10 -8.95 -5.72
CA GLU A 338 -14.75 -10.20 -6.10
C GLU A 338 -15.80 -9.86 -7.17
N TYR A 339 -15.56 -10.27 -8.42
CA TYR A 339 -16.65 -10.29 -9.39
C TYR A 339 -17.64 -11.40 -9.00
N PRO A 340 -18.95 -11.10 -8.91
CA PRO A 340 -19.99 -12.03 -8.50
C PRO A 340 -20.15 -13.25 -9.40
#